data_AF-R7SXP9-F1
#
_entry.id   AF-R7SXP9-F1
#
_cell.length_a   1.000
_cell.length_b   1.000
_cell.length_c   1.000
_cell.angle_alpha   90.00
_cell.angle_beta   90.00
_cell.angle_gamma   90.00
#
_symmetry.space_group_name_H-M   'P 1'
#
loop_
_entity.id
_entity.type
_entity.pdbx_description
1 polymer ?
#
loop_
_entity_poly.entity_id
_entity_poly.type
_entity_poly.pdbx_seq_one_letter_code
_entity_poly.pdbx_strand_id
1 'polypeptide(L)'
;VCQAAGTLPHGVVVLNPELAFGHISCQEWIWKNSSFTSRIISIVWDEAHCVKAWGKFRPDLATSGRLRSMLPLKTPYLIPSATLPP
;
A
#
# COMPACT_ATOMS: atom_id res chain seq x y z
N VAL A 1 7.39 -3.81 16.76
CA VAL A 1 7.88 -2.64 16.01
C VAL A 1 7.55 -2.89 14.55
N CYS A 2 6.67 -2.10 13.93
CA CYS A 2 6.36 -2.22 12.50
C CYS A 2 7.61 -1.75 11.73
N GLN A 3 8.51 -2.66 11.38
CA GLN A 3 9.62 -2.33 10.51
C GLN A 3 9.15 -2.48 9.06
N ALA A 4 9.32 -1.43 8.25
CA ALA A 4 9.26 -1.57 6.81
C ALA A 4 10.22 -2.69 6.39
N ALA A 5 9.88 -3.44 5.34
CA ALA A 5 10.71 -4.56 4.86
C ALA A 5 12.16 -4.10 4.52
N GLY A 6 12.33 -2.80 4.31
CA GLY A 6 13.61 -2.08 4.31
C GLY A 6 13.39 -0.65 3.81
N THR A 7 14.35 0.23 4.09
CA THR A 7 14.47 1.52 3.38
C THR A 7 15.59 1.35 2.36
N LEU A 8 15.25 1.38 1.07
CA LEU A 8 16.29 1.37 0.04
C LEU A 8 16.99 2.72 -0.01
N PRO A 9 18.27 2.79 -0.47
CA PRO A 9 19.04 4.04 -0.54
C PRO A 9 18.39 5.16 -1.38
N HIS A 10 17.29 4.87 -2.07
CA HIS A 10 16.64 5.73 -3.06
C HIS A 10 15.26 6.23 -2.61
N GLY A 11 14.94 6.19 -1.31
CA GLY A 11 13.68 6.75 -0.79
C GLY A 11 12.45 5.89 -1.10
N VAL A 12 12.64 4.60 -1.34
CA VAL A 12 11.56 3.62 -1.56
C VAL A 12 11.28 2.88 -0.25
N VAL A 13 10.01 2.84 0.12
CA VAL A 13 9.49 2.07 1.26
C VAL A 13 8.66 0.92 0.73
N VAL A 14 9.08 -0.31 1.02
CA VAL A 14 8.36 -1.52 0.61
C VAL A 14 7.59 -2.09 1.81
N LEU A 15 6.31 -2.35 1.61
CA LEU A 15 5.39 -2.81 2.63
C LEU A 15 4.59 -4.01 2.12
N ASN A 16 4.50 -5.04 2.96
CA ASN A 16 3.53 -6.12 2.73
C ASN A 16 2.11 -5.61 3.05
N PRO A 17 1.07 -6.10 2.34
CA PRO A 17 -0.32 -5.73 2.60
C PRO A 17 -0.74 -5.92 4.06
N GLU A 18 -0.26 -6.97 4.73
CA GLU A 18 -0.57 -7.26 6.13
C GLU A 18 -0.01 -6.18 7.08
N LEU A 19 1.15 -5.60 6.76
CA LEU A 19 1.72 -4.50 7.54
C LEU A 19 1.05 -3.17 7.20
N ALA A 20 0.75 -2.97 5.92
CA ALA A 20 0.10 -1.77 5.43
C ALA A 20 -1.36 -1.66 5.89
N PHE A 21 -2.08 -2.77 6.05
CA PHE A 21 -3.53 -2.78 6.28
C PHE A 21 -4.00 -3.75 7.38
N GLY A 22 -3.20 -4.66 7.89
CA GLY A 22 -3.65 -5.64 8.90
C GLY A 22 -3.54 -5.15 10.35
N HIS A 23 -2.58 -4.26 10.65
CA HIS A 23 -2.33 -3.84 12.03
C HIS A 23 -2.64 -2.36 12.26
N ILE A 24 -3.58 -2.06 13.15
CA ILE A 24 -4.08 -0.68 13.37
C ILE A 24 -2.96 0.29 13.71
N SER A 25 -2.02 -0.08 14.58
CA SER A 25 -0.92 0.82 14.95
C SER A 25 0.05 1.09 13.79
N CYS A 26 0.23 0.14 12.86
CA CYS A 26 1.05 0.38 11.67
C CYS A 26 0.30 1.32 10.71
N GLN A 27 -1.02 1.13 10.54
CA GLN A 27 -1.84 2.04 9.71
C GLN A 27 -1.82 3.48 10.23
N GLU A 28 -1.98 3.68 11.53
CA GLU A 28 -1.92 5.00 12.16
C GLU A 28 -0.56 5.66 11.89
N TRP A 29 0.52 4.91 12.10
CA TRP A 29 1.87 5.43 11.94
C TRP A 29 2.23 5.76 10.48
N ILE A 30 1.78 4.95 9.52
CA ILE A 30 2.11 5.12 8.10
C ILE A 30 1.14 6.13 7.45
N TRP A 31 -0.17 5.87 7.54
CA TRP A 31 -1.17 6.58 6.73
C TRP A 31 -1.74 7.82 7.40
N LYS A 32 -1.76 7.91 8.74
CA LYS A 32 -2.21 9.13 9.44
C LYS A 32 -1.10 10.13 9.75
N ASN A 33 0.15 9.78 9.48
CA ASN A 33 1.27 10.70 9.61
C ASN A 33 1.33 11.64 8.39
N SER A 34 0.72 12.82 8.51
CA SER A 34 0.66 13.83 7.44
C SER A 34 2.05 14.29 6.96
N SER A 35 3.03 14.36 7.86
CA SER A 35 4.41 14.66 7.51
C SER A 35 4.95 13.60 6.55
N PHE A 36 4.70 12.32 6.80
CA PHE A 36 5.10 11.25 5.90
C PHE A 36 4.29 11.25 4.60
N THR A 37 2.96 11.23 4.68
CA THR A 37 2.10 11.07 3.49
C THR A 37 2.17 12.23 2.51
N SER A 38 2.44 13.45 2.98
CA SER A 38 2.66 14.63 2.10
C SER A 38 3.93 14.53 1.25
N ARG A 39 4.90 13.69 1.63
CA ARG A 39 6.13 13.45 0.86
C ARG A 39 6.04 12.27 -0.10
N ILE A 40 4.93 11.52 -0.09
CA ILE A 40 4.74 10.40 -1.01
C ILE A 40 4.53 10.93 -2.43
N ILE A 41 5.46 10.63 -3.32
CA ILE A 41 5.42 11.05 -4.72
C ILE A 41 4.63 10.10 -5.61
N SER A 42 4.52 8.82 -5.24
CA SER A 42 3.74 7.81 -5.96
C SER A 42 3.52 6.57 -5.10
N ILE A 43 2.47 5.80 -5.41
CA ILE A 43 2.24 4.45 -4.89
C ILE A 43 2.37 3.45 -6.02
N VAL A 44 3.16 2.39 -5.80
CA VAL A 44 3.27 1.26 -6.73
C VAL A 44 2.60 0.05 -6.10
N TRP A 45 1.64 -0.53 -6.81
CA TRP A 45 0.91 -1.71 -6.37
C TRP A 45 1.30 -2.92 -7.20
N ASP A 46 2.37 -3.60 -6.77
CA ASP A 46 2.91 -4.74 -7.49
C ASP A 46 1.93 -5.92 -7.51
N GLU A 47 1.96 -6.68 -8.60
CA GLU A 47 1.09 -7.83 -8.87
C GLU A 47 -0.40 -7.60 -8.59
N ALA A 48 -0.95 -6.53 -9.17
CA ALA A 48 -2.29 -6.04 -8.82
C ALA A 48 -3.44 -7.04 -9.02
N HIS A 49 -3.29 -8.04 -9.90
CA HIS A 49 -4.25 -9.14 -10.02
C HIS A 49 -4.48 -9.87 -8.67
N CYS A 50 -3.52 -9.85 -7.75
CA CYS A 50 -3.62 -10.43 -6.42
C CYS A 50 -4.76 -9.84 -5.58
N VAL A 51 -5.14 -8.58 -5.79
CA VAL A 51 -6.26 -7.96 -5.04
C VAL A 51 -7.56 -8.72 -5.27
N LYS A 52 -7.86 -9.05 -6.53
CA LYS A 52 -9.04 -9.82 -6.91
C LYS A 52 -8.86 -11.31 -6.62
N ALA A 53 -7.69 -11.86 -6.96
CA ALA A 53 -7.43 -13.30 -6.81
C ALA A 53 -7.42 -13.74 -5.35
N TRP A 54 -6.81 -12.94 -4.46
CA TRP A 54 -6.58 -13.31 -3.06
C TRP A 54 -7.46 -12.56 -2.08
N GLY A 55 -8.29 -11.60 -2.50
CA GLY A 55 -9.10 -10.81 -1.59
C GLY A 55 -10.00 -11.63 -0.64
N LYS A 56 -10.49 -12.80 -1.07
CA LYS A 56 -11.25 -13.72 -0.21
C LYS A 56 -10.38 -14.42 0.84
N PHE A 57 -9.12 -14.70 0.51
CA PHE A 57 -8.16 -15.36 1.39
C PHE A 57 -7.42 -14.35 2.30
N ARG A 58 -7.20 -13.12 1.82
CA ARG A 58 -6.57 -12.01 2.53
C ARG A 58 -7.50 -10.79 2.49
N PRO A 59 -8.40 -10.64 3.47
CA PRO A 59 -9.36 -9.53 3.52
C PRO A 59 -8.69 -8.14 3.55
N ASP A 60 -7.48 -8.05 4.11
CA ASP A 60 -6.68 -6.82 4.12
C ASP A 60 -6.34 -6.33 2.71
N LEU A 61 -6.06 -7.27 1.79
CA LEU A 61 -5.87 -6.97 0.37
C LEU A 61 -7.18 -6.52 -0.28
N ALA A 62 -8.32 -7.15 0.05
CA ALA A 62 -9.62 -6.76 -0.51
C ALA A 62 -10.02 -5.33 -0.13
N THR A 63 -9.66 -4.89 1.09
CA THR A 63 -9.99 -3.55 1.60
C THR A 63 -8.91 -2.51 1.31
N SER A 64 -7.78 -2.91 0.71
CA SER A 64 -6.62 -2.04 0.45
C SER A 64 -6.92 -0.83 -0.43
N GLY A 65 -7.98 -0.88 -1.26
CA GLY A 65 -8.44 0.25 -2.08
C GLY A 65 -8.74 1.53 -1.29
N ARG A 66 -9.02 1.41 0.02
CA ARG A 66 -9.19 2.56 0.94
C ARG A 66 -7.93 3.42 1.07
N LEU A 67 -6.77 2.94 0.64
CA LEU A 67 -5.55 3.75 0.59
C LEU A 67 -5.75 5.05 -0.20
N ARG A 68 -6.56 5.00 -1.26
CA ARG A 68 -6.88 6.17 -2.09
C ARG A 68 -7.60 7.28 -1.33
N SER A 69 -8.40 6.95 -0.32
CA SER A 69 -9.06 7.95 0.52
C SER A 69 -8.17 8.48 1.65
N MET A 70 -7.07 7.77 1.98
CA MET A 70 -6.14 8.18 3.03
C MET A 70 -5.01 9.08 2.52
N LEU A 71 -4.70 9.02 1.23
CA LEU A 71 -3.64 9.80 0.60
C LEU A 71 -4.17 11.07 -0.09
N PRO A 72 -3.31 12.08 -0.33
CA PRO A 72 -3.68 13.25 -1.13
C PRO A 72 -4.27 12.84 -2.49
N LEU A 73 -5.32 13.53 -2.93
CA LEU A 73 -6.06 13.19 -4.16
C LEU A 73 -5.17 13.14 -5.41
N LYS A 74 -4.05 13.89 -5.41
CA LYS A 74 -3.11 14.00 -6.52
C LYS A 74 -2.01 12.94 -6.51
N THR A 75 -1.94 12.06 -5.50
CA THR A 75 -0.91 11.01 -5.44
C THR A 75 -1.11 10.01 -6.59
N PRO A 76 -0.15 9.88 -7.52
CA PRO A 76 -0.24 8.92 -8.62
C PRO A 76 -0.16 7.47 -8.14
N TYR A 77 -0.89 6.59 -8.82
CA TYR A 77 -0.86 5.14 -8.60
C TYR A 77 -0.37 4.44 -9.87
N LEU A 78 0.67 3.61 -9.71
CA LEU A 78 1.13 2.67 -10.73
C LEU A 78 0.69 1.27 -10.31
N ILE A 79 -0.08 0.58 -11.16
CA ILE A 79 -0.74 -0.69 -10.81
C ILE A 79 -0.30 -1.76 -11.84
N PRO A 80 0.96 -2.22 -11.79
CA PRO A 80 1.45 -3.22 -12.72
C PRO A 80 0.85 -4.60 -12.38
N SER A 81 0.65 -5.40 -13.42
CA SER A 81 0.27 -6.80 -13.28
C SER A 81 0.55 -7.54 -14.57
N ALA A 82 1.21 -8.69 -14.49
CA ALA A 82 1.48 -9.52 -15.66
C ALA A 82 0.26 -10.36 -16.09
N THR A 83 -0.60 -10.74 -15.14
CA THR A 83 -1.64 -11.77 -15.33
C THR A 83 -3.05 -11.23 -15.06
N LEU A 84 -3.30 -9.95 -15.35
CA LEU A 84 -4.62 -9.34 -15.12
C LEU A 84 -5.64 -9.88 -16.14
N PRO A 85 -6.73 -10.56 -15.70
CA PRO A 85 -7.78 -10.98 -16.61
C PRO A 85 -8.55 -9.74 -17.15
N PRO A 86 -9.16 -9.84 -18.36
CA PRO A 86 -9.98 -8.78 -18.93
C PRO A 86 -11.15 -8.34 -18.04
#